data_AF-A0A8J2LZN1-F1
#
_entry.id   AF-A0A8J2LZN1-F1
#
_cell.length_a   1.000
_cell.length_b   1.000
_cell.length_c   1.000
_cell.angle_alpha   90.00
_cell.angle_beta   90.00
_cell.angle_gamma   90.00
#
_symmetry.space_group_name_H-M   'P 1'
#
loop_
_entity.id
_entity.type
_entity.pdbx_description
1 polymer ?
#
loop_
_entity_poly.entity_id
_entity_poly.type
_entity_poly.pdbx_seq_one_letter_code
_entity_poly.pdbx_strand_id
1 'polypeptide(L)'
;MAHYVLAVVVTAVTCLQLILAQTEIQDDISNEILKWEPSKEMKTKYPYYLSGYDYEGAPVWIIEFGKWDLKSAAEAGGETTENFDKYVHQYFGTLVNSTGDVSANQGFFVIADLEGYDINQAKSVAGIQKYLWIVRTFVDAVRGDKFKGGILVN
;
A
#
# COMPACT_ATOMS: atom_id res chain seq x y z
N MET A 1 17.65 -15.75 11.32
CA MET A 1 17.57 -14.56 10.44
C MET A 1 16.16 -14.27 9.94
N ALA A 2 15.37 -15.28 9.52
CA ALA A 2 13.95 -15.11 9.16
C ALA A 2 13.08 -14.46 10.26
N HIS A 3 13.45 -14.61 11.54
CA HIS A 3 12.69 -14.10 12.68
C HIS A 3 12.73 -12.56 12.81
N TYR A 4 13.76 -11.88 12.28
CA TYR A 4 13.88 -10.42 12.36
C TYR A 4 13.02 -9.70 11.33
N VAL A 5 12.95 -10.23 10.10
CA VAL A 5 12.09 -9.68 9.03
C VAL A 5 10.62 -9.86 9.42
N LEU A 6 10.27 -11.06 9.92
CA LEU A 6 8.94 -11.32 10.44
C LEU A 6 8.60 -10.38 11.61
N ALA A 7 9.54 -10.12 12.53
CA ALA A 7 9.30 -9.20 13.64
C ALA A 7 9.05 -7.75 13.19
N VAL A 8 9.82 -7.20 12.23
CA VAL A 8 9.61 -5.82 11.74
C VAL A 8 8.28 -5.70 11.00
N VAL A 9 7.95 -6.69 10.17
CA VAL A 9 6.72 -6.70 9.38
C VAL A 9 5.48 -6.97 10.26
N VAL A 10 5.57 -7.89 11.23
CA VAL A 10 4.52 -8.11 12.24
C VAL A 10 4.34 -6.88 13.13
N THR A 11 5.43 -6.20 13.51
CA THR A 11 5.35 -4.95 14.27
C THR A 11 4.66 -3.85 13.45
N ALA A 12 4.93 -3.78 12.14
CA ALA A 12 4.24 -2.87 11.24
C ALA A 12 2.75 -3.21 11.09
N VAL A 13 2.38 -4.49 11.01
CA VAL A 13 0.97 -4.95 10.98
C VAL A 13 0.26 -4.64 12.30
N THR A 14 0.90 -4.82 13.45
CA THR A 14 0.33 -4.41 14.74
C THR A 14 0.24 -2.89 14.90
N CYS A 15 1.20 -2.14 14.34
CA CYS A 15 1.11 -0.68 14.25
C CYS A 15 -0.04 -0.27 13.32
N LEU A 16 -0.27 -0.98 12.21
CA LEU A 16 -1.42 -0.76 11.33
C LEU A 16 -2.74 -0.88 12.12
N GLN A 17 -2.87 -1.94 12.93
CA GLN A 17 -4.05 -2.15 13.78
C GLN A 17 -4.20 -1.09 14.88
N LEU A 18 -3.08 -0.60 15.46
CA LEU A 18 -3.11 0.44 16.49
C LEU A 18 -3.41 1.83 15.94
N ILE A 19 -2.90 2.16 14.75
CA ILE A 19 -3.13 3.45 14.08
C ILE A 19 -4.56 3.52 13.54
N LEU A 20 -5.08 2.42 12.98
CA LEU A 20 -6.50 2.32 12.56
C LEU A 20 -7.49 2.52 13.74
N ALA A 21 -7.05 2.29 14.99
CA ALA A 21 -7.87 2.49 16.17
C ALA A 21 -7.89 3.95 16.70
N GLN A 22 -7.12 4.89 16.12
CA GLN A 22 -6.89 6.22 16.73
C GLN A 22 -7.06 7.47 15.84
N THR A 23 -7.52 7.39 14.59
CA THR A 23 -7.59 8.59 13.73
C THR A 23 -8.99 8.94 13.21
N GLU A 24 -9.61 9.96 13.80
CA GLU A 24 -10.44 10.94 13.07
C GLU A 24 -9.50 12.01 12.49
N ILE A 25 -8.97 11.83 11.26
CA ILE A 25 -8.29 12.90 10.51
C ILE A 25 -8.61 12.75 9.02
N GLN A 26 -8.91 13.89 8.40
CA GLN A 26 -9.43 14.09 7.05
C GLN A 26 -8.34 14.74 6.17
N ASP A 27 -8.13 14.25 4.95
CA ASP A 27 -8.23 15.07 3.73
C ASP A 27 -8.22 14.23 2.45
N ASP A 28 -8.95 14.75 1.45
CA ASP A 28 -9.22 14.15 0.14
C ASP A 28 -7.94 13.64 -0.55
N ILE A 29 -7.92 12.34 -0.88
CA ILE A 29 -7.30 11.92 -2.14
C ILE A 29 -8.02 12.73 -3.22
N SER A 30 -7.41 13.81 -3.68
CA SER A 30 -8.08 14.75 -4.56
C SER A 30 -8.59 14.03 -5.81
N ASN A 31 -9.76 14.43 -6.32
CA ASN A 31 -10.26 13.89 -7.59
C ASN A 31 -9.27 14.10 -8.76
N GLU A 32 -8.25 14.93 -8.59
CA GLU A 32 -7.18 15.15 -9.55
C GLU A 32 -6.14 14.03 -9.54
N ILE A 33 -5.75 13.49 -8.37
CA ILE A 33 -4.76 12.41 -8.33
C ILE A 33 -5.29 11.11 -8.93
N LEU A 34 -6.61 10.89 -8.87
CA LEU A 34 -7.28 9.77 -9.55
C LEU A 34 -7.25 9.88 -11.07
N LYS A 35 -7.12 11.10 -11.61
CA LYS A 35 -7.03 11.36 -13.06
C LYS A 35 -5.57 11.39 -13.55
N TRP A 36 -4.61 11.40 -12.63
CA TRP A 36 -3.20 11.33 -12.98
C TRP A 36 -2.83 9.92 -13.43
N GLU A 37 -2.19 9.83 -14.59
CA GLU A 37 -1.75 8.55 -15.15
C GLU A 37 -0.26 8.31 -14.88
N PRO A 38 0.09 7.22 -14.15
CA PRO A 38 1.47 6.87 -13.94
C PRO A 38 2.14 6.45 -15.25
N SER A 39 3.44 6.73 -15.35
CA SER A 39 4.23 6.23 -16.47
C SER A 39 4.26 4.70 -16.49
N LYS A 40 4.47 4.12 -17.68
CA LYS A 40 4.63 2.66 -17.83
C LYS A 40 5.76 2.13 -16.95
N GLU A 41 6.85 2.88 -16.84
CA GLU A 41 7.99 2.52 -16.01
C GLU A 41 7.62 2.39 -14.53
N MET A 42 6.81 3.31 -14.00
CA MET A 42 6.33 3.23 -12.62
C MET A 42 5.43 2.03 -12.39
N LYS A 43 4.48 1.76 -13.31
CA LYS A 43 3.61 0.58 -13.24
C LYS A 43 4.40 -0.72 -13.27
N THR A 44 5.53 -0.76 -13.99
CA THR A 44 6.44 -1.92 -14.02
C THR A 44 7.31 -2.03 -12.76
N LYS A 45 7.76 -0.90 -12.19
CA LYS A 45 8.62 -0.88 -10.99
C LYS A 45 7.85 -1.15 -9.70
N TYR A 46 6.58 -0.74 -9.64
CA TYR A 46 5.76 -0.80 -8.44
C TYR A 46 4.42 -1.51 -8.72
N PRO A 47 4.44 -2.74 -9.23
CA PRO A 47 3.23 -3.40 -9.73
C PRO A 47 2.20 -3.64 -8.62
N TYR A 48 0.95 -3.37 -8.98
CA TYR A 48 -0.25 -3.78 -8.27
C TYR A 48 -1.37 -4.06 -9.28
N TYR A 49 -2.32 -4.94 -8.95
CA TYR A 49 -3.45 -5.25 -9.82
C TYR A 49 -4.63 -5.86 -9.05
N LEU A 50 -5.82 -5.73 -9.62
CA LEU A 50 -7.02 -6.44 -9.15
C LEU A 50 -6.94 -7.90 -9.65
N SER A 51 -6.96 -8.87 -8.73
CA SER A 51 -6.88 -10.30 -9.05
C SER A 51 -8.24 -11.01 -9.04
N GLY A 52 -9.32 -10.31 -8.73
CA GLY A 52 -10.67 -10.86 -8.70
C GLY A 52 -11.44 -10.42 -7.47
N TYR A 53 -12.34 -11.29 -7.01
CA TYR A 53 -13.17 -11.07 -5.84
C TYR A 53 -13.10 -12.27 -4.91
N ASP A 54 -13.22 -12.05 -3.60
CA ASP A 54 -13.31 -13.11 -2.60
C ASP A 54 -14.69 -13.80 -2.63
N TYR A 55 -14.89 -14.77 -1.73
CA TYR A 55 -16.16 -15.49 -1.60
C TYR A 55 -17.35 -14.56 -1.27
N GLU A 56 -17.09 -13.44 -0.60
CA GLU A 56 -18.09 -12.45 -0.23
C GLU A 56 -18.27 -11.37 -1.30
N GLY A 57 -17.59 -11.47 -2.45
CA GLY A 57 -17.64 -10.48 -3.52
C GLY A 57 -16.80 -9.22 -3.27
N ALA A 58 -15.88 -9.23 -2.31
CA ALA A 58 -14.96 -8.12 -2.08
C ALA A 58 -13.80 -8.16 -3.08
N PRO A 59 -13.42 -7.04 -3.72
CA PRO A 59 -12.27 -7.00 -4.61
C PRO A 59 -10.99 -7.39 -3.87
N VAL A 60 -10.20 -8.27 -4.49
CA VAL A 60 -8.90 -8.74 -4.00
C VAL A 60 -7.80 -8.11 -4.82
N TRP A 61 -7.01 -7.27 -4.17
CA TRP A 61 -5.89 -6.56 -4.78
C TRP A 61 -4.57 -7.24 -4.43
N ILE A 62 -3.72 -7.44 -5.43
CA ILE A 62 -2.37 -7.96 -5.27
C ILE A 62 -1.38 -6.81 -5.43
N ILE A 63 -0.47 -6.69 -4.48
CA ILE A 63 0.71 -5.81 -4.54
C ILE A 63 1.93 -6.71 -4.54
N GLU A 64 2.77 -6.63 -5.58
CA GLU A 64 4.04 -7.38 -5.59
C GLU A 64 5.11 -6.56 -4.88
N PHE A 65 4.91 -6.38 -3.58
CA PHE A 65 5.69 -5.51 -2.72
C PHE A 65 7.18 -5.88 -2.68
N GLY A 66 7.50 -7.16 -2.86
CA GLY A 66 8.88 -7.63 -2.98
C GLY A 66 9.65 -7.04 -4.17
N LYS A 67 8.95 -6.59 -5.22
CA LYS A 67 9.57 -5.94 -6.38
C LYS A 67 9.79 -4.44 -6.19
N TRP A 68 9.20 -3.83 -5.16
CA TRP A 68 9.27 -2.39 -4.95
C TRP A 68 10.62 -2.03 -4.34
N ASP A 69 11.40 -1.17 -5.02
CA ASP A 69 12.63 -0.62 -4.46
C ASP A 69 12.36 0.68 -3.68
N LEU A 70 11.91 0.50 -2.44
CA LEU A 70 11.54 1.61 -1.55
C LEU A 70 12.74 2.47 -1.16
N LYS A 71 13.92 1.86 -1.07
CA LYS A 71 15.15 2.57 -0.75
C LYS A 71 15.49 3.53 -1.87
N SER A 72 15.54 3.05 -3.11
CA SER A 72 15.81 3.91 -4.27
C SER A 72 14.71 4.97 -4.45
N ALA A 73 13.44 4.63 -4.20
CA ALA A 73 12.33 5.59 -4.25
C ALA A 73 12.47 6.72 -3.21
N ALA A 74 13.03 6.43 -2.04
CA ALA A 74 13.28 7.40 -0.99
C ALA A 74 14.53 8.26 -1.25
N GLU A 75 15.56 7.67 -1.85
CA GLU A 75 16.86 8.32 -2.07
C GLU A 75 16.93 9.10 -3.39
N ALA A 76 16.04 8.84 -4.35
CA ALA A 76 16.07 9.48 -5.68
C ALA A 76 15.92 11.01 -5.63
N GLY A 77 15.22 11.54 -4.62
CA GLY A 77 14.94 12.96 -4.47
C GLY A 77 14.07 13.57 -5.58
N GLY A 78 13.69 14.83 -5.40
CA GLY A 78 12.99 15.65 -6.39
C GLY A 78 11.76 14.97 -7.02
N GLU A 79 11.60 15.15 -8.33
CA GLU A 79 10.44 14.70 -9.10
C GLU A 79 10.21 13.18 -9.04
N THR A 80 11.25 12.37 -8.88
CA THR A 80 11.09 10.91 -8.80
C THR A 80 10.40 10.50 -7.50
N THR A 81 10.75 11.14 -6.39
CA THR A 81 10.13 10.89 -5.08
C THR A 81 8.68 11.37 -5.10
N GLU A 82 8.42 12.55 -5.66
CA GLU A 82 7.06 13.10 -5.78
C GLU A 82 6.16 12.24 -6.67
N ASN A 83 6.68 11.73 -7.80
CA ASN A 83 5.92 10.84 -8.67
C ASN A 83 5.61 9.52 -7.99
N PHE A 84 6.55 8.97 -7.20
CA PHE A 84 6.29 7.80 -6.36
C PHE A 84 5.17 8.06 -5.35
N ASP A 85 5.20 9.21 -4.67
CA ASP A 85 4.18 9.54 -3.68
C ASP A 85 2.80 9.68 -4.33
N LYS A 86 2.74 10.37 -5.48
CA LYS A 86 1.54 10.45 -6.33
C LYS A 86 1.04 9.07 -6.75
N TYR A 87 1.93 8.16 -7.13
CA TYR A 87 1.58 6.80 -7.49
C TYR A 87 0.94 6.04 -6.35
N VAL A 88 1.49 6.14 -5.13
CA VAL A 88 0.94 5.49 -3.95
C VAL A 88 -0.43 6.08 -3.57
N HIS A 89 -0.59 7.41 -3.65
CA HIS A 89 -1.89 8.04 -3.43
C HIS A 89 -2.93 7.63 -4.48
N GLN A 90 -2.54 7.59 -5.76
CA GLN A 90 -3.41 7.15 -6.85
C GLN A 90 -3.83 5.70 -6.66
N TYR A 91 -2.88 4.82 -6.32
CA TYR A 91 -3.11 3.42 -5.99
C TYR A 91 -4.17 3.26 -4.90
N PHE A 92 -3.97 3.88 -3.73
CA PHE A 92 -4.93 3.77 -2.62
C PHE A 92 -6.28 4.40 -2.95
N GLY A 93 -6.28 5.49 -3.72
CA GLY A 93 -7.51 6.08 -4.25
C GLY A 93 -8.29 5.10 -5.15
N THR A 94 -7.59 4.38 -6.03
CA THR A 94 -8.17 3.34 -6.86
C THR A 94 -8.72 2.18 -6.03
N LEU A 95 -8.00 1.71 -5.01
CA LEU A 95 -8.51 0.68 -4.08
C LEU A 95 -9.82 1.12 -3.45
N VAL A 96 -9.83 2.30 -2.83
CA VAL A 96 -10.99 2.81 -2.08
C VAL A 96 -12.17 3.05 -3.00
N ASN A 97 -11.95 3.56 -4.21
CA ASN A 97 -13.03 3.79 -5.18
C ASN A 97 -13.55 2.50 -5.81
N SER A 98 -12.74 1.46 -5.95
CA SER A 98 -13.19 0.15 -6.45
C SER A 98 -14.24 -0.51 -5.54
N THR A 99 -14.35 -0.07 -4.29
CA THR A 99 -15.39 -0.52 -3.34
C THR A 99 -16.73 0.20 -3.49
N GLY A 100 -16.79 1.33 -4.23
CA GLY A 100 -18.00 2.15 -4.34
C GLY A 100 -19.15 1.49 -5.12
N ASP A 101 -18.83 0.54 -5.99
CA ASP A 101 -19.80 -0.22 -6.81
C ASP A 101 -20.23 -1.55 -6.16
N VAL A 102 -19.57 -1.95 -5.07
CA VAL A 102 -19.85 -3.17 -4.33
C VAL A 102 -20.72 -2.78 -3.13
N SER A 103 -21.68 -3.62 -2.72
CA SER A 103 -22.63 -3.25 -1.66
C SER A 103 -21.89 -2.70 -0.42
N ALA A 104 -22.49 -1.74 0.29
CA ALA A 104 -21.84 -0.93 1.34
C ALA A 104 -21.10 -1.70 2.46
N ASN A 105 -21.22 -3.04 2.50
CA ASN A 105 -20.58 -3.94 3.47
C ASN A 105 -19.43 -4.78 2.89
N GLN A 106 -19.06 -4.62 1.62
CA GLN A 106 -18.13 -5.57 0.97
C GLN A 106 -16.64 -5.16 1.02
N GLY A 107 -16.29 -3.91 1.32
CA GLY A 107 -14.88 -3.52 1.53
C GLY A 107 -13.91 -4.02 0.45
N PHE A 108 -12.62 -4.18 0.77
CA PHE A 108 -11.61 -4.79 -0.09
C PHE A 108 -10.57 -5.59 0.71
N PHE A 109 -9.90 -6.52 0.02
CA PHE A 109 -8.84 -7.35 0.57
C PHE A 109 -7.51 -7.09 -0.15
N VAL A 110 -6.39 -7.14 0.59
CA VAL A 110 -5.04 -6.92 0.02
C VAL A 110 -4.17 -8.15 0.23
N ILE A 111 -3.53 -8.63 -0.82
CA ILE A 111 -2.45 -9.60 -0.77
C ILE A 111 -1.16 -8.86 -1.10
N ALA A 112 -0.24 -8.79 -0.14
CA ALA A 112 1.09 -8.27 -0.40
C ALA A 112 2.06 -9.45 -0.56
N ASP A 113 2.58 -9.59 -1.77
CA ASP A 113 3.59 -10.58 -2.11
C ASP A 113 4.99 -10.01 -1.85
N LEU A 114 5.73 -10.68 -0.96
CA LEU A 114 7.07 -10.31 -0.54
C LEU A 114 8.16 -11.01 -1.36
N GLU A 115 7.81 -11.77 -2.40
CA GLU A 115 8.79 -12.43 -3.26
C GLU A 115 9.77 -11.41 -3.88
N GLY A 116 11.06 -11.60 -3.62
CA GLY A 116 12.12 -10.71 -4.07
C GLY A 116 12.43 -9.54 -3.15
N TYR A 117 11.75 -9.42 -2.00
CA TYR A 117 11.99 -8.31 -1.06
C TYR A 117 13.44 -8.28 -0.57
N ASP A 118 14.13 -7.17 -0.82
CA ASP A 118 15.54 -7.02 -0.47
C ASP A 118 15.73 -6.67 1.01
N ILE A 119 16.41 -7.56 1.74
CA ILE A 119 16.74 -7.37 3.16
C ILE A 119 17.58 -6.10 3.42
N ASN A 120 18.31 -5.60 2.42
CA ASN A 120 19.07 -4.35 2.57
C ASN A 120 18.14 -3.14 2.62
N GLN A 121 16.96 -3.19 2.00
CA GLN A 121 15.93 -2.15 2.17
C GLN A 121 15.36 -2.19 3.60
N ALA A 122 15.13 -3.39 4.14
CA ALA A 122 14.68 -3.59 5.53
C ALA A 122 15.68 -3.11 6.59
N LYS A 123 16.94 -2.90 6.20
CA LYS A 123 18.02 -2.36 7.06
C LYS A 123 18.30 -0.88 6.78
N SER A 124 17.77 -0.33 5.69
CA SER A 124 17.97 1.07 5.33
C SER A 124 16.97 1.94 6.08
N VAL A 125 17.47 2.99 6.74
CA VAL A 125 16.60 4.00 7.38
C VAL A 125 15.65 4.61 6.35
N ALA A 126 16.14 4.93 5.15
CA ALA A 126 15.32 5.51 4.08
C ALA A 126 14.23 4.53 3.60
N GLY A 127 14.58 3.25 3.43
CA GLY A 127 13.63 2.20 3.04
C GLY A 127 12.53 1.99 4.09
N ILE A 128 12.91 1.90 5.37
CA ILE A 128 11.97 1.77 6.49
C ILE A 128 11.06 3.00 6.59
N GLN A 129 11.62 4.21 6.48
CA GLN A 129 10.83 5.44 6.52
C GLN A 129 9.82 5.51 5.39
N LYS A 130 10.21 5.13 4.17
CA LYS A 130 9.30 5.10 3.02
C LYS A 130 8.21 4.04 3.18
N TYR A 131 8.56 2.87 3.71
CA TYR A 131 7.59 1.84 4.07
C TYR A 131 6.56 2.36 5.09
N LEU A 132 7.01 2.97 6.19
CA LEU A 132 6.14 3.53 7.22
C LEU A 132 5.25 4.66 6.68
N TRP A 133 5.78 5.45 5.74
CA TRP A 133 5.00 6.46 5.04
C TRP A 133 3.88 5.82 4.19
N ILE A 134 4.16 4.77 3.41
CA ILE A 134 3.13 4.04 2.64
C ILE A 134 2.04 3.49 3.58
N VAL A 135 2.45 2.89 4.69
CA VAL A 135 1.55 2.37 5.72
C VAL A 135 0.64 3.46 6.27
N ARG A 136 1.20 4.64 6.59
CA ARG A 136 0.41 5.78 7.03
C ARG A 136 -0.56 6.25 5.94
N THR A 137 -0.08 6.41 4.71
CA THR A 137 -0.91 6.83 3.57
C THR A 137 -2.06 5.85 3.31
N PHE A 138 -1.84 4.55 3.49
CA PHE A 138 -2.89 3.54 3.44
C PHE A 138 -3.95 3.77 4.51
N VAL A 139 -3.53 3.93 5.76
CA VAL A 139 -4.45 4.16 6.88
C VAL A 139 -5.26 5.44 6.67
N ASP A 140 -4.61 6.51 6.20
CA ASP A 140 -5.27 7.78 5.90
C ASP A 140 -6.29 7.64 4.75
N ALA A 141 -5.98 6.82 3.73
CA ALA A 141 -6.87 6.57 2.60
C ALA A 141 -8.07 5.68 2.96
N VAL A 142 -7.84 4.71 3.83
CA VAL A 142 -8.82 3.69 4.20
C VAL A 142 -9.63 4.17 5.40
N ARG A 143 -10.80 4.75 5.11
CA ARG A 143 -11.82 4.97 6.14
C ARG A 143 -12.19 3.61 6.74
N GLY A 144 -12.21 3.53 8.08
CA GLY A 144 -12.04 2.31 8.87
C GLY A 144 -13.05 1.16 8.70
N ASP A 145 -14.00 1.25 7.78
CA ASP A 145 -15.00 0.22 7.48
C ASP A 145 -14.76 -0.50 6.13
N LYS A 146 -13.92 0.05 5.25
CA LYS A 146 -13.71 -0.51 3.89
C LYS A 146 -12.62 -1.55 3.77
N PHE A 147 -11.70 -1.65 4.73
CA PHE A 147 -10.64 -2.66 4.67
C PHE A 147 -11.05 -3.92 5.44
N LYS A 148 -11.24 -5.02 4.71
CA LYS A 148 -11.62 -6.31 5.32
C LYS A 148 -10.44 -7.05 5.93
N GLY A 149 -9.24 -6.83 5.39
CA GLY A 149 -8.02 -7.47 5.86
C GLY A 149 -7.00 -7.63 4.76
N GLY A 150 -5.85 -8.17 5.13
CA GLY A 150 -4.81 -8.49 4.17
C GLY A 150 -3.94 -9.65 4.62
N ILE A 151 -3.30 -10.27 3.64
CA ILE A 151 -2.36 -11.38 3.85
C ILE A 151 -1.03 -10.98 3.26
N LEU A 152 0.03 -11.37 3.96
CA LEU A 152 1.39 -11.33 3.47
C LEU A 152 1.75 -12.73 2.98
N VAL A 153 2.29 -12.83 1.77
CA VAL A 153 2.77 -14.09 1.19
C VAL A 153 4.24 -13.99 0.84
N ASN A 154 4.92 -15.14 0.84
CA ASN A 154 6.36 -15.32 0.63
C ASN A 154 7.24 -14.63 1.67
#